data_AF-A0A3B6JDJ1-F1
#
_entry.id   AF-A0A3B6JDJ1-F1
#
_cell.length_a   1.000
_cell.length_b   1.000
_cell.length_c   1.000
_cell.angle_alpha   90.00
_cell.angle_beta   90.00
_cell.angle_gamma   90.00
#
_symmetry.space_group_name_H-M   'P 1'
#
loop_
_entity.id
_entity.type
_entity.pdbx_description
1 polymer ?
#
loop_
_entity_poly.entity_id
_entity_poly.type
_entity_poly.pdbx_seq_one_letter_code
_entity_poly.pdbx_strand_id
1 'polypeptide(L)'
;MGITTEEDPKEMKNHQNSVDEMEMKVVKFSRGKAANLAALRDKKLKGQLTGKEKLIGISAKAAAQAEKWFLPIEGGYLEPEDLEKTYRFTQRVVVGGVDISSARKPFDMILPALGPYTLEYTSNGRYMIVGGRKGHIGMMDMLSMDLIKEFQVRETVRDVAFLHNEQLFAVAQKKYPYIYNRHGTEIHCLKEHGKALKLQFLDKHFLLASINSFGQLHYQDMSTGEMIANHRTGLGRTDVMRVNPYNAVIGLGHAGGKVTMWKPTSVKPLVTMLCHNGPVTAVAFERGGHLMATAGVDKKIKIWDLRKYEVVHTHAARAESLDFSQKGLLAASNGSLVEIYRDAGGHDYKVYMKHRMVKGYQVGKVLFRPYEDICSIGHSTGFSSILVPGSGEANFDTFVENPVETAKQRREREVHALLNKLQPETVMLNPNMIGNVRQPKKKEKKTKKEVEEEIEDAVEAAKSTKVKNKTKGRSKPSKRAKKKEEEVLRAKRPLLDQYKEIGGHPDKKQRVGDKAELPKALQRFAKNKQS
;
A
#
# COMPACT_ATOMS: atom_id res chain seq x y z
N MET A 1 29.09 -5.58 -58.24
CA MET A 1 29.69 -6.36 -57.14
C MET A 1 29.09 -5.85 -55.85
N GLY A 2 28.04 -6.50 -55.36
CA GLY A 2 27.45 -6.18 -54.06
C GLY A 2 28.35 -6.79 -52.99
N ILE A 3 28.97 -5.97 -52.17
CA ILE A 3 29.64 -6.42 -50.96
C ILE A 3 28.52 -6.64 -49.94
N THR A 4 27.99 -7.87 -49.88
CA THR A 4 27.25 -8.35 -48.74
C THR A 4 28.27 -8.54 -47.62
N THR A 5 28.46 -7.51 -46.80
CA THR A 5 29.13 -7.66 -45.51
C THR A 5 28.26 -8.60 -44.68
N GLU A 6 28.68 -9.86 -44.55
CA GLU A 6 28.16 -10.76 -43.53
C GLU A 6 28.48 -10.11 -42.18
N GLU A 7 27.51 -9.41 -41.61
CA GLU A 7 27.63 -8.84 -40.26
C GLU A 7 27.91 -9.98 -39.28
N ASP A 8 28.93 -9.81 -38.44
CA ASP A 8 29.40 -10.84 -37.53
C ASP A 8 28.25 -11.34 -36.63
N PRO A 9 28.04 -12.66 -36.47
CA PRO A 9 26.94 -13.20 -35.66
C PRO A 9 27.01 -12.81 -34.17
N LYS A 10 28.16 -12.29 -33.71
CA LYS A 10 28.31 -11.66 -32.38
C LYS A 10 27.74 -10.25 -32.34
N GLU A 11 27.90 -9.46 -33.42
CA GLU A 11 27.33 -8.12 -33.53
C GLU A 11 25.81 -8.17 -33.65
N MET A 12 25.26 -9.10 -34.45
CA MET A 12 23.81 -9.32 -34.51
C MET A 12 23.22 -9.70 -33.14
N LYS A 13 23.89 -10.58 -32.37
CA LYS A 13 23.45 -10.95 -31.00
C LYS A 13 23.51 -9.76 -30.04
N ASN A 14 24.55 -8.93 -30.11
CA ASN A 14 24.66 -7.73 -29.29
C ASN A 14 23.60 -6.69 -29.64
N HIS A 15 23.29 -6.52 -30.94
CA HIS A 15 22.19 -5.66 -31.37
C HIS A 15 20.83 -6.17 -30.90
N GLN A 16 20.55 -7.47 -31.04
CA GLN A 16 19.31 -8.07 -30.56
C GLN A 16 19.12 -7.84 -29.04
N ASN A 17 20.17 -8.12 -28.24
CA ASN A 17 20.15 -7.89 -26.79
C ASN A 17 19.91 -6.41 -26.44
N SER A 18 20.46 -5.48 -27.22
CA SER A 18 20.29 -4.04 -26.99
C SER A 18 18.87 -3.54 -27.30
N VAL A 19 18.20 -4.17 -28.27
CA VAL A 19 16.81 -3.89 -28.63
C VAL A 19 15.87 -4.44 -27.55
N ASP A 20 16.09 -5.67 -27.11
CA ASP A 20 15.29 -6.31 -26.05
C ASP A 20 15.40 -5.54 -24.72
N GLU A 21 16.59 -5.03 -24.39
CA GLU A 21 16.82 -4.18 -23.22
C GLU A 21 16.03 -2.86 -23.29
N MET A 22 16.01 -2.23 -24.48
CA MET A 22 15.25 -1.00 -24.72
C MET A 22 13.74 -1.25 -24.64
N GLU A 23 13.25 -2.38 -25.16
CA GLU A 23 11.83 -2.74 -25.07
C GLU A 23 11.40 -2.96 -23.61
N MET A 24 12.21 -3.64 -22.80
CA MET A 24 11.94 -3.79 -21.36
C MET A 24 11.88 -2.44 -20.63
N LYS A 25 12.80 -1.51 -20.94
CA LYS A 25 12.77 -0.15 -20.38
C LYS A 25 11.54 0.64 -20.83
N VAL A 26 11.11 0.50 -22.07
CA VAL A 26 9.87 1.14 -22.56
C VAL A 26 8.65 0.62 -21.80
N VAL A 27 8.58 -0.68 -21.48
CA VAL A 27 7.51 -1.25 -20.67
C VAL A 27 7.48 -0.64 -19.26
N LYS A 28 8.62 -0.39 -18.63
CA LYS A 28 8.72 0.29 -17.32
C LYS A 28 8.04 1.68 -17.34
N PHE A 29 8.24 2.46 -18.41
CA PHE A 29 7.62 3.79 -18.55
C PHE A 29 6.21 3.76 -19.13
N SER A 30 5.75 2.62 -19.62
CA SER A 30 4.38 2.46 -20.12
C SER A 30 3.39 2.47 -18.96
N ARG A 31 2.56 3.52 -18.88
CA ARG A 31 1.58 3.70 -17.79
C ARG A 31 0.25 3.01 -18.12
N GLY A 32 0.27 1.70 -18.28
CA GLY A 32 -0.92 0.87 -18.52
C GLY A 32 -1.05 0.32 -19.94
N LYS A 33 -2.17 -0.34 -20.22
CA LYS A 33 -2.45 -0.98 -21.51
C LYS A 33 -2.91 0.06 -22.54
N ALA A 34 -2.50 -0.12 -23.80
CA ALA A 34 -3.01 0.66 -24.93
C ALA A 34 -4.52 0.51 -25.09
N ALA A 35 -5.20 1.51 -25.67
CA ALA A 35 -6.62 1.44 -25.91
C ALA A 35 -6.94 0.52 -27.10
N ASN A 36 -8.07 -0.19 -27.01
CA ASN A 36 -8.51 -1.06 -28.10
C ASN A 36 -9.14 -0.24 -29.24
N LEU A 37 -8.31 0.29 -30.13
CA LEU A 37 -8.75 1.10 -31.28
C LEU A 37 -9.66 0.35 -32.28
N ALA A 38 -9.58 -0.99 -32.30
CA ALA A 38 -10.41 -1.83 -33.19
C ALA A 38 -11.89 -1.88 -32.75
N ALA A 39 -12.15 -1.75 -31.45
CA ALA A 39 -13.51 -1.81 -30.89
C ALA A 39 -14.30 -0.50 -31.10
N LEU A 40 -13.62 0.57 -31.54
CA LEU A 40 -14.20 1.91 -31.56
C LEU A 40 -14.87 2.21 -32.91
N ARG A 41 -16.17 2.55 -32.87
CA ARG A 41 -16.97 2.87 -34.05
C ARG A 41 -16.79 4.32 -34.55
N ASP A 42 -16.51 5.26 -33.63
CA ASP A 42 -16.35 6.68 -33.98
C ASP A 42 -14.97 6.97 -34.60
N LYS A 43 -14.97 7.44 -35.86
CA LYS A 43 -13.75 7.76 -36.61
C LYS A 43 -12.96 8.92 -36.01
N LYS A 44 -13.62 9.95 -35.46
CA LYS A 44 -12.95 11.13 -34.91
C LYS A 44 -12.24 10.78 -33.62
N LEU A 45 -12.94 10.10 -32.70
CA LEU A 45 -12.35 9.62 -31.45
C LEU A 45 -11.22 8.61 -31.72
N LYS A 46 -11.37 7.74 -32.72
CA LYS A 46 -10.31 6.82 -33.15
C LYS A 46 -9.06 7.58 -33.59
N GLY A 47 -9.21 8.64 -34.41
CA GLY A 47 -8.10 9.49 -34.83
C GLY A 47 -7.42 10.25 -33.69
N GLN A 48 -8.19 10.70 -32.69
CA GLN A 48 -7.62 11.37 -31.51
C GLN A 48 -6.88 10.39 -30.59
N LEU A 49 -7.44 9.19 -30.38
CA LEU A 49 -6.81 8.16 -29.56
C LEU A 49 -5.52 7.63 -30.20
N THR A 50 -5.51 7.39 -31.51
CA THR A 50 -4.28 6.99 -32.22
C THR A 50 -3.18 8.05 -32.09
N GLY A 51 -3.53 9.33 -32.20
CA GLY A 51 -2.59 10.43 -31.97
C GLY A 51 -2.02 10.43 -30.55
N LYS A 52 -2.90 10.27 -29.54
CA LYS A 52 -2.49 10.19 -28.13
C LYS A 52 -1.61 8.97 -27.85
N GLU A 53 -1.94 7.80 -28.38
CA GLU A 53 -1.14 6.58 -28.21
C GLU A 53 0.24 6.70 -28.83
N LYS A 54 0.35 7.33 -30.01
CA LYS A 54 1.66 7.63 -30.62
C LYS A 54 2.48 8.56 -29.71
N LEU A 55 1.88 9.61 -29.16
CA LEU A 55 2.57 10.52 -28.23
C LEU A 55 3.01 9.79 -26.95
N ILE A 56 2.15 8.93 -26.38
CA ILE A 56 2.51 8.10 -25.22
C ILE A 56 3.70 7.20 -25.57
N GLY A 57 3.67 6.52 -26.72
CA GLY A 57 4.77 5.67 -27.19
C GLY A 57 6.08 6.44 -27.39
N ILE A 58 6.03 7.63 -28.00
CA ILE A 58 7.20 8.50 -28.17
C ILE A 58 7.73 8.96 -26.81
N SER A 59 6.85 9.39 -25.89
CA SER A 59 7.25 9.83 -24.55
C SER A 59 7.88 8.70 -23.73
N ALA A 60 7.36 7.47 -23.83
CA ALA A 60 7.92 6.31 -23.15
C ALA A 60 9.30 5.92 -23.71
N LYS A 61 9.46 5.99 -25.03
CA LYS A 61 10.77 5.78 -25.70
C LYS A 61 11.79 6.86 -25.31
N ALA A 62 11.38 8.13 -25.29
CA ALA A 62 12.25 9.24 -24.90
C ALA A 62 12.68 9.11 -23.43
N ALA A 63 11.76 8.74 -22.53
CA ALA A 63 12.08 8.50 -21.12
C ALA A 63 13.03 7.30 -20.95
N ALA A 64 12.82 6.22 -21.70
CA ALA A 64 13.71 5.05 -21.68
C ALA A 64 15.12 5.36 -22.21
N GLN A 65 15.21 6.16 -23.28
CA GLN A 65 16.48 6.65 -23.82
C GLN A 65 17.18 7.57 -22.81
N ALA A 66 16.44 8.46 -22.16
CA ALA A 66 16.97 9.34 -21.14
C ALA A 66 17.52 8.55 -19.94
N GLU A 67 16.80 7.53 -19.47
CA GLU A 67 17.30 6.63 -18.41
C GLU A 67 18.57 5.89 -18.84
N LYS A 68 18.64 5.43 -20.09
CA LYS A 68 19.81 4.70 -20.60
C LYS A 68 21.05 5.58 -20.76
N TRP A 69 20.90 6.82 -21.19
CA TRP A 69 22.04 7.67 -21.55
C TRP A 69 22.45 8.68 -20.49
N PHE A 70 21.50 9.19 -19.68
CA PHE A 70 21.79 10.28 -18.75
C PHE A 70 21.99 9.83 -17.30
N LEU A 71 21.71 8.57 -16.95
CA LEU A 71 21.97 8.10 -15.60
C LEU A 71 23.50 7.98 -15.37
N PRO A 72 24.07 8.76 -14.45
CA PRO A 72 25.52 8.89 -14.34
C PRO A 72 26.18 7.73 -13.57
N ILE A 73 25.46 7.10 -12.64
CA ILE A 73 26.05 6.18 -11.66
C ILE A 73 25.40 4.80 -11.79
N GLU A 74 26.24 3.78 -11.87
CA GLU A 74 25.80 2.39 -11.80
C GLU A 74 25.53 1.97 -10.35
N GLY A 75 24.55 1.08 -10.18
CA GLY A 75 24.23 0.57 -8.86
C GLY A 75 25.34 -0.32 -8.30
N GLY A 76 25.64 -0.20 -7.01
CA GLY A 76 26.51 -1.15 -6.33
C GLY A 76 25.96 -2.58 -6.42
N TYR A 77 26.86 -3.56 -6.39
CA TYR A 77 26.53 -4.98 -6.36
C TYR A 77 27.64 -5.77 -5.65
N LEU A 78 27.29 -6.97 -5.22
CA LEU A 78 28.23 -7.96 -4.74
C LEU A 78 27.94 -9.26 -5.49
N GLU A 79 28.91 -9.70 -6.27
CA GLU A 79 28.83 -10.93 -7.03
C GLU A 79 29.92 -11.89 -6.54
N PRO A 80 29.58 -13.18 -6.36
CA PRO A 80 30.56 -14.17 -5.97
C PRO A 80 31.44 -14.55 -7.16
N GLU A 81 32.73 -14.75 -6.92
CA GLU A 81 33.60 -15.41 -7.89
C GLU A 81 33.49 -16.94 -7.74
N ASP A 82 33.21 -17.63 -8.86
CA ASP A 82 33.11 -19.09 -9.06
C ASP A 82 32.49 -19.92 -7.92
N LEU A 83 33.29 -20.27 -6.90
CA LEU A 83 32.91 -21.17 -5.79
C LEU A 83 32.45 -20.44 -4.52
N GLU A 84 32.67 -19.13 -4.44
CA GLU A 84 32.31 -18.37 -3.26
C GLU A 84 30.80 -18.13 -3.20
N LYS A 85 30.29 -17.91 -1.98
CA LYS A 85 28.88 -17.60 -1.77
C LYS A 85 28.79 -16.23 -1.13
N THR A 86 27.93 -15.38 -1.67
CA THR A 86 27.72 -13.99 -1.24
C THR A 86 27.50 -13.87 0.27
N TYR A 87 26.76 -14.80 0.87
CA TYR A 87 26.45 -14.76 2.31
C TYR A 87 27.61 -15.15 3.24
N ARG A 88 28.76 -15.58 2.71
CA ARG A 88 29.97 -15.86 3.51
C ARG A 88 30.86 -14.62 3.67
N PHE A 89 30.67 -13.58 2.87
CA PHE A 89 31.47 -12.36 2.98
C PHE A 89 31.28 -11.68 4.33
N THR A 90 32.39 -11.38 4.99
CA THR A 90 32.38 -10.62 6.25
C THR A 90 32.49 -9.13 5.96
N GLN A 91 32.02 -8.29 6.90
CA GLN A 91 32.10 -6.83 6.74
C GLN A 91 33.53 -6.32 6.58
N ARG A 92 34.54 -7.02 7.13
CA ARG A 92 35.95 -6.64 6.95
C ARG A 92 36.38 -6.74 5.47
N VAL A 93 35.93 -7.79 4.78
CA VAL A 93 36.23 -7.99 3.36
C VAL A 93 35.50 -6.94 2.52
N VAL A 94 34.22 -6.71 2.80
CA VAL A 94 33.41 -5.72 2.09
C VAL A 94 33.99 -4.31 2.26
N VAL A 95 34.35 -3.92 3.48
CA VAL A 95 34.96 -2.60 3.75
C VAL A 95 36.35 -2.46 3.10
N GLY A 96 37.12 -3.54 3.01
CA GLY A 96 38.41 -3.52 2.32
C GLY A 96 38.31 -3.44 0.79
N GLY A 97 37.17 -3.84 0.22
CA GLY A 97 36.92 -3.83 -1.23
C GLY A 97 36.27 -2.54 -1.76
N VAL A 98 35.86 -1.62 -0.89
CA VAL A 98 35.21 -0.36 -1.29
C VAL A 98 36.14 0.84 -1.13
N ASP A 99 35.72 1.95 -1.74
CA ASP A 99 36.43 3.22 -1.65
C ASP A 99 36.45 3.77 -0.21
N ILE A 100 37.42 4.65 0.07
CA ILE A 100 37.66 5.21 1.41
C ILE A 100 36.42 5.98 1.92
N SER A 101 35.64 6.61 1.02
CA SER A 101 34.47 7.38 1.45
C SER A 101 33.36 6.47 1.96
N SER A 102 33.10 5.34 1.27
CA SER A 102 32.15 4.33 1.69
C SER A 102 32.65 3.53 2.90
N ALA A 103 33.96 3.25 2.97
CA ALA A 103 34.58 2.50 4.06
C ALA A 103 34.50 3.19 5.43
N ARG A 104 34.33 4.52 5.46
CA ARG A 104 34.14 5.31 6.70
C ARG A 104 32.71 5.26 7.24
N LYS A 105 31.74 4.90 6.42
CA LYS A 105 30.31 4.93 6.78
C LYS A 105 29.82 3.77 7.68
N PRO A 106 30.38 2.55 7.62
CA PRO A 106 30.09 1.54 8.62
C PRO A 106 30.82 1.85 9.93
N PHE A 107 30.06 1.89 11.02
CA PHE A 107 30.58 2.16 12.36
C PHE A 107 29.70 1.46 13.41
N ASP A 108 30.20 1.30 14.63
CA ASP A 108 29.47 0.71 15.75
C ASP A 108 29.50 1.67 16.95
N MET A 109 28.33 2.10 17.40
CA MET A 109 28.17 3.02 18.53
C MET A 109 27.62 2.25 19.73
N ILE A 110 28.46 2.03 20.73
CA ILE A 110 28.14 1.23 21.91
C ILE A 110 27.71 2.14 23.07
N LEU A 111 26.42 2.13 23.37
CA LEU A 111 25.73 2.90 24.41
C LEU A 111 24.96 1.94 25.36
N PRO A 112 25.64 1.23 26.26
CA PRO A 112 25.07 0.08 26.98
C PRO A 112 24.02 0.47 28.01
N ALA A 113 24.09 1.67 28.56
CA ALA A 113 23.25 2.07 29.68
C ALA A 113 21.80 2.42 29.28
N LEU A 114 21.55 2.82 28.02
CA LEU A 114 20.35 3.58 27.62
C LEU A 114 19.42 2.84 26.62
N GLY A 115 19.81 1.64 26.18
CA GLY A 115 19.09 0.88 25.16
C GLY A 115 17.84 0.13 25.65
N PRO A 116 17.16 -0.62 24.76
CA PRO A 116 17.42 -0.78 23.31
C PRO A 116 17.14 0.49 22.50
N TYR A 117 17.79 0.59 21.35
CA TYR A 117 17.70 1.74 20.45
C TYR A 117 16.79 1.50 19.24
N THR A 118 15.93 2.48 18.95
CA THR A 118 15.15 2.57 17.72
C THR A 118 15.73 3.66 16.82
N LEU A 119 15.72 3.41 15.52
CA LEU A 119 16.31 4.28 14.50
C LEU A 119 15.25 4.75 13.50
N GLU A 120 15.40 5.94 12.96
CA GLU A 120 14.68 6.40 11.77
C GLU A 120 15.56 7.32 10.91
N TYR A 121 15.36 7.25 9.59
CA TYR A 121 16.00 8.12 8.60
C TYR A 121 14.98 9.11 8.06
N THR A 122 15.46 10.30 7.70
CA THR A 122 14.72 11.18 6.80
C THR A 122 14.58 10.53 5.43
N SER A 123 13.59 10.95 4.64
CA SER A 123 13.33 10.33 3.34
C SER A 123 14.50 10.50 2.34
N ASN A 124 15.22 11.62 2.43
CA ASN A 124 16.47 11.87 1.70
C ASN A 124 17.68 11.06 2.22
N GLY A 125 17.57 10.37 3.35
CA GLY A 125 18.63 9.59 3.96
C GLY A 125 19.81 10.39 4.52
N ARG A 126 19.74 11.72 4.58
CA ARG A 126 20.81 12.56 5.13
C ARG A 126 20.86 12.51 6.65
N TYR A 127 19.72 12.57 7.31
CA TYR A 127 19.64 12.69 8.76
C TYR A 127 19.11 11.41 9.37
N MET A 128 19.72 11.02 10.49
CA MET A 128 19.29 9.88 11.30
C MET A 128 18.89 10.38 12.68
N ILE A 129 17.81 9.81 13.21
CA ILE A 129 17.43 9.97 14.60
C ILE A 129 17.47 8.64 15.34
N VAL A 130 17.97 8.70 16.55
CA VAL A 130 18.21 7.58 17.44
C VAL A 130 17.45 7.83 18.73
N GLY A 131 16.66 6.85 19.15
CA GLY A 131 15.88 6.89 20.39
C GLY A 131 16.18 5.67 21.26
N GLY A 132 16.80 5.88 22.41
CA GLY A 132 17.02 4.84 23.42
C GLY A 132 15.81 4.69 24.34
N ARG A 133 15.44 3.45 24.69
CA ARG A 133 14.26 3.16 25.49
C ARG A 133 14.22 3.86 26.85
N LYS A 134 15.36 4.24 27.43
CA LYS A 134 15.44 4.99 28.70
C LYS A 134 15.35 6.52 28.56
N GLY A 135 15.12 7.03 27.35
CA GLY A 135 14.88 8.45 27.09
C GLY A 135 16.04 9.19 26.43
N HIS A 136 17.05 8.47 25.93
CA HIS A 136 18.14 9.07 25.16
C HIS A 136 17.65 9.39 23.76
N ILE A 137 17.92 10.59 23.26
CA ILE A 137 17.59 10.98 21.89
C ILE A 137 18.81 11.67 21.28
N GLY A 138 19.22 11.20 20.10
CA GLY A 138 20.31 11.77 19.33
C GLY A 138 19.92 11.93 17.87
N MET A 139 20.26 13.08 17.28
CA MET A 139 20.11 13.37 15.86
C MET A 139 21.49 13.59 15.24
N MET A 140 21.75 12.91 14.12
CA MET A 140 23.06 12.92 13.45
C MET A 140 22.89 13.26 11.96
N ASP A 141 23.83 14.03 11.41
CA ASP A 141 24.01 14.16 9.96
C ASP A 141 24.90 13.01 9.49
N MET A 142 24.37 12.16 8.62
CA MET A 142 25.05 10.94 8.16
C MET A 142 25.90 11.16 6.93
N LEU A 143 25.89 12.37 6.37
CA LEU A 143 26.84 12.78 5.34
C LEU A 143 28.16 13.22 5.97
N SER A 144 28.11 14.09 6.99
CA SER A 144 29.30 14.57 7.70
C SER A 144 29.71 13.69 8.89
N MET A 145 28.82 12.81 9.36
CA MET A 145 28.96 12.03 10.59
C MET A 145 28.99 12.89 11.87
N ASP A 146 28.41 14.09 11.82
CA ASP A 146 28.34 14.98 12.97
C ASP A 146 27.06 14.76 13.78
N LEU A 147 27.21 14.90 15.11
CA LEU A 147 26.07 14.98 16.02
C LEU A 147 25.45 16.38 15.94
N ILE A 148 24.19 16.48 15.51
CA ILE A 148 23.45 17.74 15.50
C ILE A 148 22.98 18.09 16.90
N LYS A 149 22.32 17.12 17.56
CA LYS A 149 21.79 17.32 18.90
C LYS A 149 21.65 16.01 19.65
N GLU A 150 22.00 16.06 20.92
CA GLU A 150 21.72 15.01 21.91
C GLU A 150 21.01 15.64 23.11
N PHE A 151 20.01 14.93 23.63
CA PHE A 151 19.36 15.27 24.90
C PHE A 151 18.66 14.06 25.51
N GLN A 152 18.35 14.16 26.81
CA GLN A 152 17.72 13.10 27.58
C GLN A 152 16.34 13.54 28.09
N VAL A 153 15.29 12.83 27.68
CA VAL A 153 13.90 13.07 28.10
C VAL A 153 13.61 12.48 29.49
N ARG A 154 14.42 11.51 29.95
CA ARG A 154 14.25 10.76 31.22
C ARG A 154 12.92 10.00 31.34
N GLU A 155 12.20 9.82 30.23
CA GLU A 155 11.04 8.96 30.12
C GLU A 155 11.29 7.78 29.18
N THR A 156 10.38 6.81 29.19
CA THR A 156 10.46 5.69 28.25
C THR A 156 10.10 6.14 26.84
N VAL A 157 11.04 6.03 25.90
CA VAL A 157 10.80 6.25 24.46
C VAL A 157 10.48 4.90 23.80
N ARG A 158 9.44 4.87 22.97
CA ARG A 158 8.99 3.64 22.28
C ARG A 158 9.30 3.62 20.79
N ASP A 159 9.19 4.78 20.17
CA ASP A 159 9.45 4.97 18.75
C ASP A 159 9.75 6.45 18.51
N VAL A 160 10.43 6.70 17.42
CA VAL A 160 10.78 8.04 16.96
C VAL A 160 10.50 8.07 15.47
N ALA A 161 9.91 9.16 15.00
CA ALA A 161 9.65 9.38 13.59
C ALA A 161 10.02 10.80 13.16
N PHE A 162 10.61 10.94 11.96
CA PHE A 162 10.75 12.26 11.35
C PHE A 162 9.39 12.72 10.80
N LEU A 163 9.19 14.02 10.71
CA LEU A 163 8.08 14.58 9.93
C LEU A 163 8.54 14.78 8.48
N HIS A 164 8.24 15.92 7.86
CA HIS A 164 8.62 16.20 6.47
C HIS A 164 10.10 16.53 6.30
N ASN A 165 10.71 17.16 7.31
CA ASN A 165 12.09 17.61 7.31
C ASN A 165 12.82 17.18 8.60
N GLU A 166 14.12 17.44 8.67
CA GLU A 166 14.93 17.24 9.88
C GLU A 166 14.63 18.27 10.98
N GLN A 167 13.92 19.35 10.63
CA GLN A 167 13.54 20.41 11.55
C GLN A 167 12.56 19.92 12.61
N LEU A 168 11.70 18.95 12.28
CA LEU A 168 10.68 18.46 13.19
C LEU A 168 10.70 16.94 13.24
N PHE A 169 10.64 16.41 14.45
CA PHE A 169 10.50 14.98 14.68
C PHE A 169 9.56 14.70 15.85
N ALA A 170 8.87 13.58 15.78
CA ALA A 170 7.92 13.11 16.78
C ALA A 170 8.53 11.96 17.59
N VAL A 171 8.33 12.00 18.90
CA VAL A 171 8.86 11.01 19.85
C VAL A 171 7.71 10.44 20.65
N ALA A 172 7.51 9.12 20.60
CA ALA A 172 6.51 8.43 21.42
C ALA A 172 7.06 8.18 22.83
N GLN A 173 6.72 9.05 23.78
CA GLN A 173 7.15 8.94 25.18
C GLN A 173 6.22 8.04 26.01
N LYS A 174 6.31 8.10 27.35
CA LYS A 174 5.59 7.18 28.24
C LYS A 174 4.08 7.34 28.11
N LYS A 175 3.56 8.57 28.10
CA LYS A 175 2.11 8.86 28.07
C LYS A 175 1.61 9.35 26.72
N TYR A 176 2.33 10.27 26.08
CA TYR A 176 1.90 10.94 24.84
C TYR A 176 3.06 10.99 23.83
N PRO A 177 2.78 11.15 22.53
CA PRO A 177 3.77 11.60 21.58
C PRO A 177 4.02 13.10 21.72
N TYR A 178 5.28 13.49 21.59
CA TYR A 178 5.74 14.87 21.64
C TYR A 178 6.45 15.21 20.33
N ILE A 179 6.32 16.46 19.89
CA ILE A 179 7.00 16.98 18.71
C ILE A 179 8.09 17.94 19.15
N TYR A 180 9.29 17.73 18.61
CA TYR A 180 10.48 18.47 18.92
C TYR A 180 11.01 19.21 17.69
N ASN A 181 11.67 20.33 17.93
CA ASN A 181 12.50 20.99 16.94
C ASN A 181 13.87 20.31 16.80
N ARG A 182 14.62 20.61 15.74
CA ARG A 182 16.03 20.25 15.54
C ARG A 182 16.93 20.60 16.73
N HIS A 183 16.62 21.68 17.44
CA HIS A 183 17.36 22.10 18.65
C HIS A 183 17.04 21.27 19.91
N GLY A 184 16.02 20.42 19.86
CA GLY A 184 15.51 19.65 21.01
C GLY A 184 14.51 20.40 21.87
N THR A 185 13.97 21.54 21.39
CA THR A 185 12.89 22.24 22.08
C THR A 185 11.55 21.54 21.83
N GLU A 186 10.77 21.36 22.89
CA GLU A 186 9.42 20.81 22.81
C GLU A 186 8.48 21.85 22.19
N ILE A 187 7.84 21.49 21.08
CA ILE A 187 6.87 22.35 20.40
C ILE A 187 5.46 21.98 20.84
N HIS A 188 5.13 20.69 20.82
CA HIS A 188 3.76 20.25 21.04
C HIS A 188 3.66 18.89 21.73
N CYS A 189 2.63 18.73 22.56
CA CYS A 189 2.28 17.48 23.25
C CYS A 189 0.93 16.97 22.74
N LEU A 190 0.91 15.79 22.13
CA LEU A 190 -0.27 15.20 21.50
C LEU A 190 -1.10 14.38 22.48
N LYS A 191 -1.89 15.07 23.31
CA LYS A 191 -2.70 14.41 24.36
C LYS A 191 -3.74 13.43 23.81
N GLU A 192 -4.32 13.75 22.66
CA GLU A 192 -5.41 12.96 22.05
C GLU A 192 -4.96 11.57 21.58
N HIS A 193 -3.70 11.42 21.19
CA HIS A 193 -3.13 10.16 20.72
C HIS A 193 -2.97 9.13 21.86
N GLY A 194 -2.92 9.60 23.11
CA GLY A 194 -2.63 8.77 24.27
C GLY A 194 -1.29 8.05 24.15
N LYS A 195 -1.24 6.82 24.68
CA LYS A 195 0.00 6.03 24.79
C LYS A 195 0.38 5.39 23.45
N ALA A 196 0.94 6.19 22.55
CA ALA A 196 1.46 5.73 21.27
C ALA A 196 2.60 4.70 21.46
N LEU A 197 2.54 3.62 20.68
CA LEU A 197 3.55 2.56 20.62
C LEU A 197 4.45 2.69 19.38
N LYS A 198 3.85 3.03 18.24
CA LYS A 198 4.54 3.28 16.96
C LYS A 198 4.04 4.56 16.32
N LEU A 199 4.96 5.22 15.61
CA LEU A 199 4.73 6.44 14.85
C LEU A 199 5.18 6.21 13.41
N GLN A 200 4.43 6.73 12.45
CA GLN A 200 4.84 6.77 11.05
C GLN A 200 4.29 8.04 10.41
N PHE A 201 5.11 8.69 9.59
CA PHE A 201 4.72 9.90 8.88
C PHE A 201 4.40 9.60 7.41
N LEU A 202 3.33 10.22 6.90
CA LEU A 202 2.92 10.19 5.51
C LEU A 202 3.36 11.50 4.87
N ASP A 203 4.56 11.49 4.31
CA ASP A 203 5.23 12.57 3.59
C ASP A 203 4.31 13.37 2.64
N LYS A 204 3.66 12.71 1.68
CA LYS A 204 2.86 13.38 0.63
C LYS A 204 1.57 14.02 1.13
N HIS A 205 1.06 13.56 2.28
CA HIS A 205 -0.22 14.00 2.85
C HIS A 205 -0.02 14.85 4.13
N PHE A 206 1.21 14.97 4.62
CA PHE A 206 1.55 15.61 5.89
C PHE A 206 0.80 15.03 7.11
N LEU A 207 0.58 13.71 7.11
CA LEU A 207 -0.15 13.05 8.19
C LEU A 207 0.80 12.30 9.12
N LEU A 208 0.74 12.61 10.41
CA LEU A 208 1.31 11.76 11.44
C LEU A 208 0.30 10.71 11.84
N ALA A 209 0.64 9.46 11.57
CA ALA A 209 -0.14 8.33 12.02
C ALA A 209 0.50 7.73 13.27
N SER A 210 -0.34 7.40 14.25
CA SER A 210 0.11 6.77 15.49
C SER A 210 -0.83 5.67 15.93
N ILE A 211 -0.28 4.65 16.58
CA ILE A 211 -1.05 3.54 17.10
C ILE A 211 -0.91 3.49 18.62
N ASN A 212 -2.04 3.55 19.31
CA ASN A 212 -2.08 3.53 20.77
C ASN A 212 -2.04 2.08 21.29
N SER A 213 -1.60 1.91 22.54
CA SER A 213 -1.63 0.63 23.26
C SER A 213 -3.01 -0.05 23.32
N PHE A 214 -4.09 0.72 23.20
CA PHE A 214 -5.47 0.22 23.14
C PHE A 214 -5.91 -0.26 21.74
N GLY A 215 -5.06 -0.14 20.71
CA GLY A 215 -5.41 -0.50 19.33
C GLY A 215 -6.25 0.57 18.62
N GLN A 216 -6.03 1.84 18.96
CA GLN A 216 -6.63 2.99 18.27
C GLN A 216 -5.59 3.64 17.37
N LEU A 217 -5.91 3.73 16.08
CA LEU A 217 -5.12 4.35 15.04
C LEU A 217 -5.56 5.79 14.86
N HIS A 218 -4.66 6.72 15.16
CA HIS A 218 -4.89 8.15 15.05
C HIS A 218 -4.18 8.70 13.83
N TYR A 219 -4.87 9.55 13.08
CA TYR A 219 -4.30 10.34 11.98
C TYR A 219 -4.43 11.82 12.31
N GLN A 220 -3.30 12.50 12.42
CA GLN A 220 -3.25 13.93 12.64
C GLN A 220 -2.57 14.62 11.46
N ASP A 221 -3.15 15.73 11.04
CA ASP A 221 -2.55 16.62 10.09
C ASP A 221 -1.48 17.48 10.76
N MET A 222 -0.25 17.39 10.29
CA MET A 222 0.86 18.15 10.87
C MET A 222 0.92 19.59 10.41
N SER A 223 0.30 19.93 9.27
CA SER A 223 0.31 21.32 8.80
C SER A 223 -0.78 22.16 9.46
N THR A 224 -1.97 21.59 9.64
CA THR A 224 -3.11 22.29 10.28
C THR A 224 -3.20 22.01 11.78
N GLY A 225 -2.67 20.88 12.25
CA GLY A 225 -2.76 20.42 13.63
C GLY A 225 -4.05 19.63 13.93
N GLU A 226 -4.96 19.50 12.97
CA GLU A 226 -6.26 18.87 13.17
C GLU A 226 -6.20 17.35 13.20
N MET A 227 -7.03 16.76 14.07
CA MET A 227 -7.26 15.32 14.07
C MET A 227 -8.25 14.93 12.99
N ILE A 228 -7.76 14.21 11.98
CA ILE A 228 -8.59 13.77 10.85
C ILE A 228 -9.41 12.54 11.21
N ALA A 229 -8.77 11.57 11.87
CA ALA A 229 -9.43 10.30 12.15
C ALA A 229 -8.89 9.59 13.39
N ASN A 230 -9.82 8.91 14.08
CA ASN A 230 -9.53 7.97 15.16
C ASN A 230 -10.26 6.64 14.87
N HIS A 231 -9.50 5.63 14.44
CA HIS A 231 -10.02 4.32 14.04
C HIS A 231 -9.68 3.26 15.08
N ARG A 232 -10.70 2.55 15.56
CA ARG A 232 -10.50 1.40 16.45
C ARG A 232 -10.29 0.13 15.63
N THR A 233 -9.14 -0.53 15.81
CA THR A 233 -8.83 -1.75 15.05
C THR A 233 -9.64 -2.96 15.50
N GLY A 234 -10.02 -3.02 16.79
CA GLY A 234 -10.82 -4.11 17.37
C GLY A 234 -10.05 -5.43 17.56
N LEU A 235 -8.75 -5.46 17.29
CA LEU A 235 -7.89 -6.65 17.33
C LEU A 235 -6.85 -6.62 18.46
N GLY A 236 -6.95 -5.64 19.35
CA GLY A 236 -6.09 -5.49 20.53
C GLY A 236 -4.86 -4.62 20.28
N ARG A 237 -3.84 -4.82 21.13
CA ARG A 237 -2.57 -4.09 21.06
C ARG A 237 -1.78 -4.50 19.81
N THR A 238 -1.20 -3.51 19.13
CA THR A 238 -0.36 -3.68 17.94
C THR A 238 0.97 -2.98 18.12
N ASP A 239 2.07 -3.73 18.04
CA ASP A 239 3.43 -3.20 18.15
C ASP A 239 4.09 -2.96 16.78
N VAL A 240 3.39 -3.27 15.68
CA VAL A 240 3.91 -3.25 14.31
C VAL A 240 3.07 -2.32 13.44
N MET A 241 3.75 -1.36 12.79
CA MET A 241 3.14 -0.39 11.91
C MET A 241 4.15 0.04 10.84
N ARG A 242 3.73 0.05 9.57
CA ARG A 242 4.50 0.62 8.46
C ARG A 242 3.56 1.28 7.45
N VAL A 243 4.05 2.35 6.83
CA VAL A 243 3.39 3.00 5.70
C VAL A 243 3.87 2.33 4.42
N ASN A 244 2.95 2.11 3.48
CA ASN A 244 3.32 1.77 2.11
C ASN A 244 3.66 3.08 1.36
N PRO A 245 4.93 3.28 0.94
CA PRO A 245 5.39 4.52 0.31
C PRO A 245 4.72 4.80 -1.06
N TYR A 246 4.21 3.76 -1.73
CA TYR A 246 3.55 3.90 -3.02
C TYR A 246 2.16 4.53 -2.90
N ASN A 247 1.35 4.05 -1.95
CA ASN A 247 -0.08 4.39 -1.86
C ASN A 247 -0.49 5.07 -0.56
N ALA A 248 0.45 5.28 0.37
CA ALA A 248 0.27 5.89 1.69
C ALA A 248 -0.72 5.13 2.62
N VAL A 249 -1.05 3.89 2.30
CA VAL A 249 -1.87 3.03 3.17
C VAL A 249 -1.01 2.50 4.32
N ILE A 250 -1.59 2.41 5.51
CA ILE A 250 -0.88 1.93 6.70
C ILE A 250 -1.17 0.45 6.93
N GLY A 251 -0.11 -0.35 6.96
CA GLY A 251 -0.16 -1.75 7.40
C GLY A 251 0.04 -1.85 8.90
N LEU A 252 -0.91 -2.48 9.59
CA LEU A 252 -0.81 -2.85 11.01
C LEU A 252 -0.71 -4.36 11.16
N GLY A 253 0.24 -4.80 11.97
CA GLY A 253 0.39 -6.21 12.37
C GLY A 253 -0.25 -6.46 13.74
N HIS A 254 -1.11 -7.48 13.82
CA HIS A 254 -1.86 -7.83 15.03
C HIS A 254 -1.33 -9.10 15.71
N ALA A 255 -1.67 -9.25 16.99
CA ALA A 255 -1.34 -10.44 17.78
C ALA A 255 -1.99 -11.73 17.25
N GLY A 256 -3.15 -11.63 16.58
CA GLY A 256 -3.83 -12.77 15.97
C GLY A 256 -3.29 -13.21 14.61
N GLY A 257 -2.08 -12.77 14.23
CA GLY A 257 -1.45 -13.12 12.94
C GLY A 257 -2.07 -12.48 11.71
N LYS A 258 -3.01 -11.53 11.92
CA LYS A 258 -3.64 -10.75 10.87
C LYS A 258 -2.82 -9.49 10.60
N VAL A 259 -2.72 -9.13 9.32
CA VAL A 259 -2.27 -7.80 8.87
C VAL A 259 -3.48 -7.06 8.32
N THR A 260 -3.67 -5.82 8.76
CA THR A 260 -4.78 -4.98 8.31
C THR A 260 -4.25 -3.70 7.67
N MET A 261 -4.84 -3.30 6.55
CA MET A 261 -4.47 -2.10 5.81
C MET A 261 -5.50 -1.00 6.02
N TRP A 262 -5.05 0.20 6.39
CA TRP A 262 -5.91 1.32 6.80
C TRP A 262 -5.71 2.56 5.95
N LYS A 263 -6.82 3.25 5.68
CA LYS A 263 -6.82 4.61 5.12
C LYS A 263 -7.45 5.58 6.10
N PRO A 264 -7.09 6.88 6.07
CA PRO A 264 -7.63 7.89 6.97
C PRO A 264 -9.16 8.02 6.90
N THR A 265 -9.76 7.92 5.71
CA THR A 265 -11.21 8.17 5.53
C THR A 265 -12.10 6.99 5.91
N SER A 266 -11.58 5.77 6.10
CA SER A 266 -12.41 4.57 6.34
C SER A 266 -12.29 4.06 7.77
N VAL A 267 -13.43 3.95 8.43
CA VAL A 267 -13.56 3.35 9.78
C VAL A 267 -13.27 1.85 9.78
N LYS A 268 -13.43 1.18 8.64
CA LYS A 268 -13.09 -0.24 8.48
C LYS A 268 -11.75 -0.37 7.73
N PRO A 269 -10.95 -1.41 8.02
CA PRO A 269 -9.75 -1.68 7.26
C PRO A 269 -10.12 -1.95 5.78
N LEU A 270 -9.27 -1.49 4.87
CA LEU A 270 -9.41 -1.73 3.43
C LEU A 270 -9.22 -3.21 3.10
N VAL A 271 -8.24 -3.84 3.73
CA VAL A 271 -7.88 -5.24 3.54
C VAL A 271 -7.53 -5.85 4.89
N THR A 272 -7.98 -7.08 5.12
CA THR A 272 -7.59 -7.90 6.26
C THR A 272 -7.04 -9.23 5.76
N MET A 273 -5.74 -9.47 5.99
CA MET A 273 -5.04 -10.68 5.55
C MET A 273 -4.67 -11.52 6.76
N LEU A 274 -4.92 -12.83 6.70
CA LEU A 274 -4.38 -13.77 7.68
C LEU A 274 -3.00 -14.22 7.21
N CYS A 275 -1.95 -13.66 7.79
CA CYS A 275 -0.59 -13.90 7.33
C CYS A 275 0.07 -15.06 8.10
N HIS A 276 -0.09 -15.09 9.42
CA HIS A 276 0.59 -16.02 10.31
C HIS A 276 -0.39 -16.69 11.28
N ASN A 277 0.03 -17.81 11.87
CA ASN A 277 -0.76 -18.52 12.89
C ASN A 277 -0.52 -17.98 14.32
N GLY A 278 0.33 -16.96 14.46
CA GLY A 278 0.64 -16.29 15.72
C GLY A 278 0.93 -14.80 15.49
N PRO A 279 1.35 -14.06 16.53
CA PRO A 279 1.57 -12.61 16.42
C PRO A 279 2.49 -12.22 15.27
N VAL A 280 2.07 -11.20 14.52
CA VAL A 280 2.93 -10.57 13.51
C VAL A 280 3.98 -9.74 14.24
N THR A 281 5.25 -10.03 13.99
CA THR A 281 6.40 -9.38 14.63
C THR A 281 6.91 -8.21 13.79
N ALA A 282 6.82 -8.29 12.47
CA ALA A 282 7.25 -7.24 11.57
C ALA A 282 6.48 -7.24 10.24
N VAL A 283 6.35 -6.06 9.66
CA VAL A 283 5.80 -5.83 8.32
C VAL A 283 6.72 -4.83 7.62
N ALA A 284 6.98 -5.04 6.33
CA ALA A 284 7.68 -4.09 5.47
C ALA A 284 7.00 -4.02 4.10
N PHE A 285 6.99 -2.83 3.51
CA PHE A 285 6.46 -2.58 2.17
C PHE A 285 7.59 -2.21 1.23
N GLU A 286 7.55 -2.74 0.02
CA GLU A 286 8.45 -2.35 -1.05
C GLU A 286 8.10 -0.93 -1.57
N ARG A 287 9.11 -0.17 -2.04
CA ARG A 287 8.92 1.19 -2.57
C ARG A 287 7.96 1.24 -3.78
N GLY A 288 7.99 0.20 -4.62
CA GLY A 288 7.07 0.05 -5.76
C GLY A 288 5.63 -0.31 -5.37
N GLY A 289 5.38 -0.67 -4.11
CA GLY A 289 4.05 -0.99 -3.60
C GLY A 289 3.44 -2.28 -4.13
N HIS A 290 4.25 -3.16 -4.73
CA HIS A 290 3.78 -4.45 -5.25
C HIS A 290 4.02 -5.58 -4.28
N LEU A 291 5.13 -5.54 -3.53
CA LEU A 291 5.44 -6.55 -2.54
C LEU A 291 5.25 -6.06 -1.10
N MET A 292 4.87 -7.00 -0.23
CA MET A 292 4.85 -6.83 1.21
C MET A 292 5.51 -8.04 1.87
N ALA A 293 6.43 -7.80 2.80
CA ALA A 293 7.04 -8.84 3.62
C ALA A 293 6.43 -8.81 5.01
N THR A 294 6.14 -10.00 5.54
CA THR A 294 5.55 -10.19 6.86
C THR A 294 6.34 -11.25 7.61
N ALA A 295 6.56 -11.03 8.89
CA ALA A 295 7.16 -12.01 9.79
C ALA A 295 6.27 -12.26 11.00
N GLY A 296 6.28 -13.49 11.48
CA GLY A 296 5.52 -13.90 12.64
C GLY A 296 6.34 -14.69 13.66
N VAL A 297 5.73 -14.87 14.83
CA VAL A 297 6.26 -15.75 15.90
C VAL A 297 6.33 -17.22 15.45
N ASP A 298 5.60 -17.58 14.40
CA ASP A 298 5.64 -18.90 13.74
C ASP A 298 6.97 -19.21 13.02
N LYS A 299 7.96 -18.31 13.11
CA LYS A 299 9.30 -18.44 12.52
C LYS A 299 9.24 -18.56 11.00
N LYS A 300 8.28 -17.88 10.38
CA LYS A 300 8.16 -17.77 8.94
C LYS A 300 8.22 -16.30 8.53
N ILE A 301 8.93 -16.02 7.44
CA ILE A 301 8.85 -14.76 6.71
C ILE A 301 8.08 -15.08 5.42
N LYS A 302 6.96 -14.40 5.19
CA LYS A 302 6.15 -14.54 3.99
C LYS A 302 6.20 -13.26 3.17
N ILE A 303 6.44 -13.42 1.87
CA ILE A 303 6.44 -12.35 0.89
C ILE A 303 5.13 -12.45 0.10
N TRP A 304 4.43 -11.33 0.00
CA TRP A 304 3.09 -11.22 -0.56
C TRP A 304 3.10 -10.31 -1.78
N ASP A 305 2.38 -10.71 -2.82
CA ASP A 305 2.01 -9.81 -3.91
C ASP A 305 0.73 -9.06 -3.48
N LEU A 306 0.80 -7.74 -3.36
CA LEU A 306 -0.31 -6.87 -2.96
C LEU A 306 -1.35 -6.66 -4.06
N ARG A 307 -1.05 -7.01 -5.32
CA ARG A 307 -2.02 -6.91 -6.42
C ARG A 307 -3.01 -8.07 -6.35
N LYS A 308 -2.52 -9.26 -6.03
CA LYS A 308 -3.32 -10.50 -5.93
C LYS A 308 -3.67 -10.91 -4.50
N TYR A 309 -2.93 -10.38 -3.52
CA TYR A 309 -2.97 -10.78 -2.10
C TYR A 309 -2.61 -12.26 -1.88
N GLU A 310 -1.66 -12.77 -2.66
CA GLU A 310 -1.18 -14.16 -2.59
C GLU A 310 0.24 -14.22 -2.05
N VAL A 311 0.59 -15.34 -1.41
CA VAL A 311 1.96 -15.61 -0.95
C VAL A 311 2.80 -16.02 -2.15
N VAL A 312 3.85 -15.26 -2.40
CA VAL A 312 4.80 -15.52 -3.48
C VAL A 312 5.93 -16.43 -2.99
N HIS A 313 6.48 -16.12 -1.81
CA HIS A 313 7.58 -16.89 -1.23
C HIS A 313 7.45 -17.01 0.28
N THR A 314 7.94 -18.12 0.85
CA THR A 314 7.99 -18.34 2.31
C THR A 314 9.38 -18.83 2.74
N HIS A 315 10.02 -18.07 3.63
CA HIS A 315 11.27 -18.46 4.29
C HIS A 315 11.01 -18.96 5.71
N ALA A 316 11.73 -20.01 6.10
CA ALA A 316 11.74 -20.51 7.48
C ALA A 316 12.79 -19.76 8.32
N ALA A 317 12.47 -18.52 8.69
CA ALA A 317 13.31 -17.68 9.55
C ALA A 317 12.45 -16.91 10.56
N ARG A 318 13.01 -16.68 11.76
CA ARG A 318 12.42 -15.77 12.76
C ARG A 318 12.92 -14.37 12.45
N ALA A 319 12.02 -13.38 12.39
CA ALA A 319 12.41 -11.98 12.27
C ALA A 319 11.70 -11.10 13.30
N GLU A 320 12.43 -10.18 13.94
CA GLU A 320 11.90 -9.19 14.88
C GLU A 320 11.63 -7.85 14.19
N SER A 321 12.44 -7.48 13.20
CA SER A 321 12.21 -6.33 12.33
C SER A 321 12.47 -6.69 10.87
N LEU A 322 11.72 -6.05 9.97
CA LEU A 322 11.88 -6.14 8.53
C LEU A 322 11.98 -4.73 7.94
N ASP A 323 12.74 -4.60 6.86
CA ASP A 323 12.79 -3.40 6.05
C ASP A 323 13.14 -3.72 4.60
N PHE A 324 12.54 -2.98 3.67
CA PHE A 324 12.87 -3.07 2.24
C PHE A 324 13.75 -1.90 1.84
N SER A 325 14.79 -2.19 1.07
CA SER A 325 15.63 -1.19 0.44
C SER A 325 14.94 -0.61 -0.81
N GLN A 326 15.42 0.53 -1.30
CA GLN A 326 14.87 1.18 -2.51
C GLN A 326 14.99 0.29 -3.76
N LYS A 327 16.02 -0.56 -3.82
CA LYS A 327 16.25 -1.56 -4.89
C LYS A 327 15.56 -2.90 -4.65
N GLY A 328 14.78 -3.04 -3.58
CA GLY A 328 13.99 -4.25 -3.31
C GLY A 328 14.72 -5.35 -2.53
N LEU A 329 15.89 -5.08 -1.94
CA LEU A 329 16.48 -6.01 -0.96
C LEU A 329 15.66 -6.01 0.33
N LEU A 330 15.52 -7.18 0.95
CA LEU A 330 14.80 -7.36 2.21
C LEU A 330 15.79 -7.65 3.33
N ALA A 331 15.84 -6.80 4.35
CA ALA A 331 16.59 -7.07 5.57
C ALA A 331 15.68 -7.69 6.64
N ALA A 332 16.17 -8.73 7.32
CA ALA A 332 15.49 -9.40 8.42
C ALA A 332 16.44 -9.58 9.61
N SER A 333 15.98 -9.19 10.80
CA SER A 333 16.74 -9.38 12.04
C SER A 333 16.26 -10.58 12.83
N ASN A 334 17.17 -11.51 13.13
CA ASN A 334 16.93 -12.68 13.95
C ASN A 334 17.81 -12.64 15.20
N GLY A 335 17.34 -12.01 16.27
CA GLY A 335 18.10 -11.89 17.52
C GLY A 335 19.42 -11.13 17.31
N SER A 336 20.55 -11.82 17.25
CA SER A 336 21.88 -11.22 17.00
C SER A 336 22.34 -11.33 15.53
N LEU A 337 21.54 -11.93 14.65
CA LEU A 337 21.87 -12.12 13.24
C LEU A 337 21.01 -11.17 12.39
N VAL A 338 21.62 -10.53 11.40
CA VAL A 338 20.90 -9.82 10.34
C VAL A 338 21.12 -10.58 9.03
N GLU A 339 20.03 -10.98 8.40
CA GLU A 339 20.02 -11.64 7.10
C GLU A 339 19.44 -10.69 6.06
N ILE A 340 20.09 -10.59 4.92
CA ILE A 340 19.65 -9.76 3.80
C ILE A 340 19.31 -10.69 2.65
N TYR A 341 18.15 -10.49 2.06
CA TYR A 341 17.64 -11.27 0.94
C TYR A 341 17.58 -10.41 -0.32
N ARG A 342 17.95 -11.00 -1.45
CA ARG A 342 17.88 -10.39 -2.79
C ARG A 342 16.96 -11.24 -3.66
N ASP A 343 16.15 -10.59 -4.49
CA ASP A 343 15.35 -11.28 -5.51
C ASP A 343 16.26 -11.82 -6.61
N ALA A 344 16.26 -13.15 -6.81
CA ALA A 344 17.01 -13.82 -7.87
C ALA A 344 16.25 -13.85 -9.20
N GLY A 345 15.07 -13.22 -9.27
CA GLY A 345 14.18 -13.21 -10.41
C GLY A 345 12.87 -13.95 -10.12
N GLY A 346 11.74 -13.39 -10.57
CA GLY A 346 10.42 -13.98 -10.34
C GLY A 346 9.98 -13.94 -8.87
N HIS A 347 10.52 -13.01 -8.07
CA HIS A 347 10.23 -12.87 -6.64
C HIS A 347 10.69 -14.07 -5.79
N ASP A 348 11.75 -14.76 -6.23
CA ASP A 348 12.44 -15.79 -5.46
C ASP A 348 13.58 -15.17 -4.66
N TYR A 349 13.31 -14.88 -3.39
CA TYR A 349 14.26 -14.21 -2.52
C TYR A 349 15.32 -15.19 -2.01
N LYS A 350 16.60 -14.93 -2.27
CA LYS A 350 17.71 -15.74 -1.75
C LYS A 350 18.54 -14.93 -0.79
N VAL A 351 19.19 -15.60 0.16
CA VAL A 351 20.09 -14.93 1.09
C VAL A 351 21.26 -14.33 0.30
N TYR A 352 21.37 -13.01 0.39
CA TYR A 352 22.42 -12.21 -0.21
C TYR A 352 23.60 -12.04 0.74
N MET A 353 23.34 -11.62 1.98
CA MET A 353 24.39 -11.40 2.98
C MET A 353 23.92 -11.81 4.37
N LYS A 354 24.85 -12.26 5.22
CA LYS A 354 24.60 -12.49 6.64
C LYS A 354 25.59 -11.69 7.47
N HIS A 355 25.07 -10.94 8.45
CA HIS A 355 25.88 -10.19 9.39
C HIS A 355 25.57 -10.64 10.81
N ARG A 356 26.58 -11.17 11.50
CA ARG A 356 26.44 -11.64 12.88
C ARG A 356 27.02 -10.60 13.84
N MET A 357 26.18 -10.07 14.72
CA MET A 357 26.58 -9.19 15.81
C MET A 357 27.24 -9.98 16.94
N VAL A 358 27.88 -9.25 17.86
CA VAL A 358 28.45 -9.82 19.10
C VAL A 358 27.37 -10.59 19.87
N LYS A 359 27.74 -11.76 20.41
CA LYS A 359 26.82 -12.64 21.14
C LYS A 359 26.23 -11.88 22.34
N GLY A 360 24.90 -11.84 22.42
CA GLY A 360 24.17 -11.14 23.48
C GLY A 360 23.54 -9.82 23.03
N TYR A 361 23.94 -9.27 21.88
CA TYR A 361 23.30 -8.08 21.33
C TYR A 361 21.99 -8.51 20.67
N GLN A 362 20.87 -7.98 21.15
CA GLN A 362 19.55 -8.21 20.56
C GLN A 362 19.23 -7.07 19.61
N VAL A 363 19.02 -7.38 18.33
CA VAL A 363 18.66 -6.41 17.29
C VAL A 363 17.16 -6.15 17.36
N GLY A 364 16.78 -4.91 17.65
CA GLY A 364 15.38 -4.50 17.77
C GLY A 364 14.81 -3.88 16.48
N LYS A 365 15.59 -3.10 15.74
CA LYS A 365 15.15 -2.44 14.50
C LYS A 365 16.26 -2.48 13.46
N VAL A 366 15.91 -2.76 12.22
CA VAL A 366 16.80 -2.68 11.05
C VAL A 366 16.17 -1.72 10.05
N LEU A 367 16.99 -0.89 9.44
CA LEU A 367 16.55 0.15 8.52
C LEU A 367 17.62 0.41 7.46
N PHE A 368 17.25 0.37 6.19
CA PHE A 368 18.12 0.82 5.11
C PHE A 368 18.19 2.34 5.07
N ARG A 369 19.38 2.86 4.79
CA ARG A 369 19.56 4.28 4.51
C ARG A 369 19.07 4.56 3.07
N PRO A 370 18.19 5.53 2.84
CA PRO A 370 17.84 5.96 1.49
C PRO A 370 19.07 6.44 0.71
N TYR A 371 19.14 6.11 -0.57
CA TYR A 371 20.15 6.58 -1.55
C TYR A 371 21.61 6.13 -1.32
N GLU A 372 21.88 5.35 -0.27
CA GLU A 372 23.22 4.82 -0.01
C GLU A 372 23.17 3.32 0.29
N ASP A 373 24.29 2.64 0.04
CA ASP A 373 24.44 1.20 0.24
C ASP A 373 24.69 0.83 1.71
N ILE A 374 23.84 1.31 2.62
CA ILE A 374 23.98 1.16 4.08
C ILE A 374 22.71 0.57 4.68
N CYS A 375 22.93 -0.33 5.64
CA CYS A 375 21.89 -0.84 6.51
C CYS A 375 22.26 -0.56 7.97
N SER A 376 21.35 0.09 8.70
CA SER A 376 21.55 0.44 10.10
C SER A 376 20.74 -0.46 11.01
N ILE A 377 21.36 -0.80 12.14
CA ILE A 377 20.90 -1.82 13.07
C ILE A 377 20.83 -1.18 14.45
N GLY A 378 19.63 -1.03 14.99
CA GLY A 378 19.40 -0.65 16.38
C GLY A 378 19.39 -1.90 17.24
N HIS A 379 20.31 -2.00 18.20
CA HIS A 379 20.41 -3.13 19.12
C HIS A 379 20.26 -2.70 20.60
N SER A 380 20.27 -3.69 21.49
CA SER A 380 20.10 -3.51 22.94
C SER A 380 21.15 -2.61 23.58
N THR A 381 22.36 -2.60 23.03
CA THR A 381 23.54 -1.92 23.57
C THR A 381 23.95 -0.69 22.78
N GLY A 382 23.20 -0.27 21.77
CA GLY A 382 23.60 0.83 20.89
C GLY A 382 23.02 0.69 19.49
N PHE A 383 23.74 1.21 18.50
CA PHE A 383 23.38 1.05 17.10
C PHE A 383 24.64 0.93 16.24
N SER A 384 24.52 0.17 15.16
CA SER A 384 25.60 -0.05 14.21
C SER A 384 25.14 0.21 12.78
N SER A 385 26.09 0.55 11.92
CA SER A 385 25.91 0.78 10.49
C SER A 385 26.77 -0.22 9.75
N ILE A 386 26.18 -0.97 8.81
CA ILE A 386 26.87 -1.96 7.98
C ILE A 386 26.72 -1.62 6.50
N LEU A 387 27.73 -1.97 5.71
CA LEU A 387 27.69 -1.75 4.26
C LEU A 387 26.96 -2.91 3.58
N VAL A 388 26.00 -2.58 2.71
CA VAL A 388 25.23 -3.56 1.94
C VAL A 388 25.23 -3.11 0.48
N PRO A 389 26.20 -3.57 -0.32
CA PRO A 389 26.28 -3.21 -1.73
C PRO A 389 24.97 -3.52 -2.47
N GLY A 390 24.47 -2.55 -3.23
CA GLY A 390 23.25 -2.67 -4.02
C GLY A 390 21.94 -2.43 -3.25
N SER A 391 21.98 -1.85 -2.06
CA SER A 391 20.78 -1.51 -1.29
C SER A 391 20.20 -0.12 -1.60
N GLY A 392 21.03 0.86 -1.92
CA GLY A 392 20.61 2.22 -2.25
C GLY A 392 20.32 2.43 -3.73
N GLU A 393 19.34 3.29 -4.02
CA GLU A 393 19.16 3.83 -5.37
C GLU A 393 20.28 4.84 -5.66
N ALA A 394 21.17 4.54 -6.60
CA ALA A 394 22.36 5.34 -6.87
C ALA A 394 22.02 6.70 -7.51
N ASN A 395 20.98 6.72 -8.35
CA ASN A 395 20.56 7.91 -9.07
C ASN A 395 19.28 8.46 -8.43
N PHE A 396 19.41 9.55 -7.68
CA PHE A 396 18.29 10.21 -7.05
C PHE A 396 17.75 11.36 -7.90
N ASP A 397 16.43 11.58 -7.86
CA ASP A 397 15.81 12.75 -8.46
C ASP A 397 15.90 13.95 -7.51
N THR A 398 16.73 14.92 -7.88
CA THR A 398 16.96 16.14 -7.10
C THR A 398 15.70 16.97 -6.82
N PHE A 399 14.66 16.88 -7.67
CA PHE A 399 13.41 17.62 -7.45
C PHE A 399 12.50 16.95 -6.41
N VAL A 400 12.64 15.63 -6.22
CA VAL A 400 11.85 14.88 -5.24
C VAL A 400 12.58 14.86 -3.90
N GLU A 401 13.76 14.25 -3.89
CA GLU A 401 14.56 14.03 -2.68
C GLU A 401 16.03 14.23 -3.02
N ASN A 402 16.63 15.26 -2.43
CA ASN A 402 18.03 15.58 -2.60
C ASN A 402 18.80 15.33 -1.29
N PRO A 403 19.69 14.32 -1.23
CA PRO A 403 20.55 14.07 -0.07
C PRO A 403 21.51 15.22 0.26
N VAL A 404 21.88 16.04 -0.72
CA VAL A 404 22.84 17.15 -0.58
C VAL A 404 22.17 18.53 -0.69
N GLU A 405 20.92 18.63 -0.24
CA GLU A 405 20.17 19.89 -0.33
C GLU A 405 20.81 21.05 0.45
N THR A 406 20.75 22.25 -0.15
CA THR A 406 21.11 23.50 0.53
C THR A 406 19.96 24.02 1.38
N ALA A 407 20.23 24.90 2.34
CA ALA A 407 19.18 25.51 3.17
C ALA A 407 18.13 26.29 2.34
N LYS A 408 18.52 26.86 1.19
CA LYS A 408 17.58 27.54 0.27
C LYS A 408 16.67 26.53 -0.42
N GLN A 409 17.25 25.49 -1.03
CA GLN A 409 16.51 24.43 -1.70
C GLN A 409 15.55 23.72 -0.73
N ARG A 410 15.99 23.45 0.51
CA ARG A 410 15.14 22.85 1.54
C ARG A 410 13.89 23.70 1.82
N ARG A 411 14.05 25.03 1.98
CA ARG A 411 12.92 25.94 2.22
C ARG A 411 11.96 25.98 1.04
N GLU A 412 12.48 26.06 -0.17
CA GLU A 412 11.65 26.03 -1.39
C GLU A 412 10.90 24.69 -1.52
N ARG A 413 11.60 23.57 -1.28
CA ARG A 413 11.02 22.22 -1.29
C ARG A 413 9.93 22.06 -0.25
N GLU A 414 10.12 22.58 0.96
CA GLU A 414 9.12 22.56 2.03
C GLU A 414 7.86 23.32 1.63
N VAL A 415 8.00 24.52 1.04
CA VAL A 415 6.88 25.31 0.53
C VAL A 415 6.17 24.58 -0.61
N HIS A 416 6.91 24.01 -1.56
CA HIS A 416 6.33 23.24 -2.67
C HIS A 416 5.62 21.98 -2.19
N ALA A 417 6.18 21.25 -1.23
CA ALA A 417 5.55 20.08 -0.64
C ALA A 417 4.26 20.45 0.09
N LEU A 418 4.22 21.60 0.78
CA LEU A 418 3.03 22.08 1.45
C LEU A 418 1.94 22.53 0.47
N LEU A 419 2.31 23.24 -0.60
CA LEU A 419 1.38 23.66 -1.66
C LEU A 419 0.81 22.47 -2.44
N ASN A 420 1.63 21.44 -2.67
CA ASN A 420 1.23 20.22 -3.38
C ASN A 420 0.71 19.12 -2.44
N LYS A 421 0.44 19.46 -1.17
CA LYS A 421 -0.04 18.52 -0.18
C LYS A 421 -1.31 17.81 -0.66
N LEU A 422 -1.27 16.48 -0.64
CA LEU A 422 -2.40 15.65 -1.01
C LEU A 422 -3.42 15.56 0.13
N GLN A 423 -4.71 15.58 -0.22
CA GLN A 423 -5.79 15.47 0.76
C GLN A 423 -5.90 14.06 1.33
N PRO A 424 -6.25 13.87 2.61
CA PRO A 424 -6.35 12.54 3.23
C PRO A 424 -7.27 11.55 2.49
N GLU A 425 -8.25 12.07 1.74
CA GLU A 425 -9.20 11.27 0.94
C GLU A 425 -8.57 10.61 -0.28
N THR A 426 -7.42 11.09 -0.76
CA THR A 426 -6.74 10.53 -1.93
C THR A 426 -6.04 9.20 -1.62
N VAL A 427 -5.92 8.82 -0.34
CA VAL A 427 -5.31 7.55 0.08
C VAL A 427 -6.20 6.37 -0.33
N MET A 428 -5.70 5.54 -1.23
CA MET A 428 -6.38 4.33 -1.74
C MET A 428 -5.38 3.20 -2.00
N LEU A 429 -5.86 1.96 -2.15
CA LEU A 429 -4.99 0.82 -2.48
C LEU A 429 -4.24 1.03 -3.81
N ASN A 430 -4.94 1.54 -4.83
CA ASN A 430 -4.39 1.86 -6.13
C ASN A 430 -4.48 3.38 -6.38
N PRO A 431 -3.35 4.12 -6.34
CA PRO A 431 -3.33 5.56 -6.57
C PRO A 431 -3.80 5.95 -7.98
N ASN A 432 -3.49 5.12 -8.99
CA ASN A 432 -3.82 5.35 -10.40
C ASN A 432 -5.34 5.32 -10.71
N MET A 433 -6.18 5.00 -9.72
CA MET A 433 -7.63 5.02 -9.90
C MET A 433 -8.23 6.44 -9.76
N ILE A 434 -7.45 7.42 -9.28
CA ILE A 434 -7.88 8.81 -9.23
C ILE A 434 -8.05 9.32 -10.67
N GLY A 435 -9.23 9.82 -11.00
CA GLY A 435 -9.60 10.23 -12.37
C GLY A 435 -10.39 9.18 -13.16
N ASN A 436 -10.51 7.95 -12.66
CA ASN A 436 -11.39 6.96 -13.28
C ASN A 436 -12.85 7.32 -13.05
N VAL A 437 -13.65 7.16 -14.10
CA VAL A 437 -15.11 7.32 -14.02
C VAL A 437 -15.66 6.18 -13.16
N ARG A 438 -16.44 6.51 -12.13
CA ARG A 438 -17.21 5.51 -11.40
C ARG A 438 -18.16 4.86 -12.38
N GLN A 439 -18.10 3.53 -12.50
CA GLN A 439 -19.14 2.83 -13.25
C GLN A 439 -20.49 3.25 -12.65
N PRO A 440 -21.45 3.71 -13.48
CA PRO A 440 -22.76 4.04 -12.98
C PRO A 440 -23.29 2.78 -12.31
N LYS A 441 -23.51 2.83 -10.98
CA LYS A 441 -24.32 1.82 -10.32
C LYS A 441 -25.67 1.91 -11.03
N LYS A 442 -26.05 0.93 -11.85
CA LYS A 442 -27.30 0.86 -12.62
C LYS A 442 -28.49 1.36 -11.79
N LYS A 443 -28.72 2.67 -11.83
CA LYS A 443 -29.83 3.44 -11.25
C LYS A 443 -29.89 4.79 -11.97
N GLU A 444 -29.59 4.79 -13.27
CA GLU A 444 -30.38 5.68 -14.13
C GLU A 444 -31.82 5.19 -13.99
N LYS A 445 -32.75 6.10 -13.72
CA LYS A 445 -34.17 5.74 -13.66
C LYS A 445 -34.51 5.16 -15.03
N LYS A 446 -34.72 3.85 -15.10
CA LYS A 446 -35.08 3.15 -16.33
C LYS A 446 -36.24 3.87 -16.98
N THR A 447 -36.14 4.12 -18.28
CA THR A 447 -37.22 4.74 -19.03
C THR A 447 -38.42 3.78 -19.08
N LYS A 448 -39.64 4.30 -19.25
CA LYS A 448 -40.86 3.46 -19.26
C LYS A 448 -40.77 2.28 -20.23
N LYS A 449 -40.14 2.49 -21.39
CA LYS A 449 -39.95 1.47 -22.43
C LYS A 449 -39.03 0.33 -21.98
N GLU A 450 -37.94 0.63 -21.28
CA GLU A 450 -37.02 -0.39 -20.74
C GLU A 450 -37.67 -1.22 -19.63
N VAL A 451 -38.58 -0.62 -18.85
CA VAL A 451 -39.34 -1.35 -17.82
C VAL A 451 -40.41 -2.24 -18.45
N GLU A 452 -41.04 -1.80 -19.55
CA GLU A 452 -41.96 -2.62 -20.35
C GLU A 452 -41.26 -3.85 -20.96
N GLU A 453 -40.09 -3.65 -21.57
CA GLU A 453 -39.27 -4.73 -22.13
C GLU A 453 -38.82 -5.72 -21.03
N GLU A 454 -38.43 -5.25 -19.84
CA GLU A 454 -38.10 -6.13 -18.71
C GLU A 454 -39.31 -6.91 -18.17
N ILE A 455 -40.52 -6.34 -18.24
CA ILE A 455 -41.76 -7.06 -17.89
C ILE A 455 -42.02 -8.17 -18.91
N GLU A 456 -41.81 -7.91 -20.20
CA GLU A 456 -41.97 -8.91 -21.26
C GLU A 456 -40.92 -10.02 -21.15
N ASP A 457 -39.65 -9.68 -20.93
CA ASP A 457 -38.56 -10.62 -20.70
C ASP A 457 -38.77 -11.48 -19.44
N ALA A 458 -39.26 -10.89 -18.35
CA ALA A 458 -39.57 -11.63 -17.13
C ALA A 458 -40.74 -12.62 -17.34
N VAL A 459 -41.71 -12.26 -18.18
CA VAL A 459 -42.82 -13.14 -18.57
C VAL A 459 -42.33 -14.27 -19.45
N GLU A 460 -41.40 -14.01 -20.36
CA GLU A 460 -40.83 -15.01 -21.25
C GLU A 460 -39.90 -15.99 -20.50
N ALA A 461 -39.12 -15.48 -19.53
CA ALA A 461 -38.31 -16.30 -18.63
C ALA A 461 -39.17 -17.20 -17.72
N ALA A 462 -40.26 -16.67 -17.15
CA ALA A 462 -41.22 -17.47 -16.39
C ALA A 462 -41.94 -18.51 -17.28
N LYS A 463 -42.18 -18.19 -18.55
CA LYS A 463 -42.73 -19.14 -19.53
C LYS A 463 -41.75 -20.24 -19.94
N SER A 464 -40.45 -19.98 -19.98
CA SER A 464 -39.42 -20.93 -20.43
C SER A 464 -38.84 -21.82 -19.33
N THR A 465 -39.15 -21.54 -18.05
CA THR A 465 -38.62 -22.31 -16.91
C THR A 465 -39.14 -23.76 -16.90
N LYS A 466 -38.25 -24.75 -17.10
CA LYS A 466 -38.59 -26.19 -17.10
C LYS A 466 -38.86 -26.70 -15.68
N VAL A 467 -40.10 -27.11 -15.40
CA VAL A 467 -40.49 -27.70 -14.09
C VAL A 467 -40.00 -29.15 -13.99
N LYS A 468 -39.19 -29.47 -12.97
CA LYS A 468 -38.67 -30.84 -12.74
C LYS A 468 -39.80 -31.85 -12.53
N ASN A 469 -39.70 -33.02 -13.16
CA ASN A 469 -40.64 -34.13 -12.99
C ASN A 469 -40.51 -34.73 -11.58
N LYS A 470 -41.57 -34.63 -10.77
CA LYS A 470 -41.71 -35.39 -9.50
C LYS A 470 -42.89 -36.36 -9.60
N THR A 471 -42.78 -37.46 -8.85
CA THR A 471 -43.66 -38.65 -8.87
C THR A 471 -45.13 -38.39 -8.52
N LYS A 472 -45.97 -39.36 -8.91
CA LYS A 472 -47.43 -39.34 -9.14
C LYS A 472 -48.26 -38.35 -8.30
N GLY A 473 -49.12 -37.58 -8.99
CA GLY A 473 -50.17 -36.72 -8.42
C GLY A 473 -49.89 -35.21 -8.50
N ARG A 474 -48.62 -34.80 -8.39
CA ARG A 474 -48.18 -33.39 -8.49
C ARG A 474 -47.85 -32.94 -9.92
N SER A 475 -47.73 -33.90 -10.84
CA SER A 475 -47.43 -33.70 -12.26
C SER A 475 -48.66 -33.61 -13.17
N LYS A 476 -49.90 -33.56 -12.62
CA LYS A 476 -51.13 -33.38 -13.42
C LYS A 476 -51.05 -32.07 -14.24
N PRO A 477 -51.36 -32.09 -15.56
CA PRO A 477 -51.22 -30.92 -16.43
C PRO A 477 -51.94 -29.67 -15.93
N SER A 478 -53.15 -29.84 -15.38
CA SER A 478 -53.96 -28.74 -14.84
C SER A 478 -53.32 -28.03 -13.64
N LYS A 479 -52.59 -28.77 -12.78
CA LYS A 479 -51.87 -28.18 -11.63
C LYS A 479 -50.54 -27.53 -12.05
N ARG A 480 -49.93 -27.97 -13.15
CA ARG A 480 -48.74 -27.31 -13.75
C ARG A 480 -49.10 -25.99 -14.39
N ALA A 481 -50.24 -25.93 -15.11
CA ALA A 481 -50.74 -24.70 -15.72
C ALA A 481 -51.03 -23.62 -14.66
N LYS A 482 -51.82 -23.94 -13.63
CA LYS A 482 -52.12 -23.00 -12.53
C LYS A 482 -50.88 -22.48 -11.82
N LYS A 483 -49.90 -23.36 -11.55
CA LYS A 483 -48.67 -22.95 -10.88
C LYS A 483 -47.77 -22.06 -11.75
N LYS A 484 -47.74 -22.32 -13.07
CA LYS A 484 -47.02 -21.48 -14.03
C LYS A 484 -47.66 -20.11 -14.16
N GLU A 485 -49.00 -20.04 -14.17
CA GLU A 485 -49.75 -18.78 -14.12
C GLU A 485 -49.47 -18.01 -12.82
N GLU A 486 -49.50 -18.66 -11.67
CA GLU A 486 -49.15 -18.03 -10.37
C GLU A 486 -47.70 -17.53 -10.33
N GLU A 487 -46.75 -18.28 -10.89
CA GLU A 487 -45.33 -17.86 -10.97
C GLU A 487 -45.16 -16.67 -11.92
N VAL A 488 -45.86 -16.63 -13.05
CA VAL A 488 -45.89 -15.47 -13.96
C VAL A 488 -46.52 -14.25 -13.26
N LEU A 489 -47.62 -14.43 -12.53
CA LEU A 489 -48.31 -13.35 -11.82
C LEU A 489 -47.45 -12.81 -10.66
N ARG A 490 -46.74 -13.70 -9.97
CA ARG A 490 -45.79 -13.36 -8.90
C ARG A 490 -44.54 -12.65 -9.44
N ALA A 491 -44.06 -13.01 -10.63
CA ALA A 491 -42.97 -12.32 -11.31
C ALA A 491 -43.37 -10.92 -11.80
N LYS A 492 -44.63 -10.74 -12.25
CA LYS A 492 -45.17 -9.44 -12.69
C LYS A 492 -45.39 -8.45 -11.54
N ARG A 493 -45.87 -8.92 -10.37
CA ARG A 493 -46.23 -8.06 -9.21
C ARG A 493 -45.20 -6.96 -8.85
N PRO A 494 -43.91 -7.28 -8.60
CA PRO A 494 -42.94 -6.28 -8.17
C PRO A 494 -42.61 -5.23 -9.26
N LEU A 495 -42.70 -5.58 -10.54
CA LEU A 495 -42.50 -4.65 -11.65
C LEU A 495 -43.72 -3.76 -11.88
N LEU A 496 -44.93 -4.30 -11.66
CA LEU A 496 -46.19 -3.56 -11.73
C LEU A 496 -46.30 -2.50 -10.62
N ASP A 497 -45.81 -2.83 -9.42
CA ASP A 497 -45.77 -1.89 -8.29
C ASP A 497 -44.78 -0.74 -8.57
N GLN A 498 -43.63 -1.02 -9.19
CA GLN A 498 -42.70 0.02 -9.69
C GLN A 498 -43.30 0.87 -10.82
N TYR A 499 -44.07 0.24 -11.74
CA TYR A 499 -44.78 0.95 -12.80
C TYR A 499 -45.82 1.92 -12.25
N LYS A 500 -46.52 1.54 -11.16
CA LYS A 500 -47.49 2.38 -10.46
C LYS A 500 -46.83 3.54 -9.70
N GLU A 501 -45.68 3.30 -9.07
CA GLU A 501 -44.90 4.35 -8.40
C GLU A 501 -44.36 5.40 -9.39
N ILE A 502 -43.96 4.99 -10.60
CA ILE A 502 -43.49 5.89 -11.67
C ILE A 502 -44.67 6.62 -12.36
N GLY A 503 -45.85 6.00 -12.40
CA GLY A 503 -47.05 6.50 -13.07
C GLY A 503 -47.80 7.64 -12.37
N GLY A 504 -47.50 7.93 -11.10
CA GLY A 504 -48.00 9.12 -10.40
C GLY A 504 -49.52 9.34 -10.54
N HIS A 505 -50.34 8.38 -10.12
CA HIS A 505 -51.78 8.62 -9.92
C HIS A 505 -52.13 8.44 -8.44
N PRO A 506 -52.61 9.49 -7.75
CA PRO A 506 -53.17 9.31 -6.43
C PRO A 506 -54.44 8.48 -6.59
N ASP A 507 -54.60 7.45 -5.77
CA ASP A 507 -55.80 6.63 -5.72
C ASP A 507 -57.03 7.55 -5.57
N LYS A 508 -57.77 7.76 -6.67
CA LYS A 508 -59.13 8.25 -6.59
C LYS A 508 -59.89 7.18 -5.82
N LYS A 509 -60.17 7.44 -4.54
CA LYS A 509 -61.22 6.74 -3.79
C LYS A 509 -62.43 6.67 -4.71
N GLN A 510 -62.72 5.49 -5.24
CA GLN A 510 -63.94 5.25 -6.00
C GLN A 510 -65.10 5.60 -5.07
N ARG A 511 -65.88 6.60 -5.46
CA ARG A 511 -67.18 6.87 -4.84
C ARG A 511 -68.00 5.60 -5.05
N VAL A 512 -68.46 5.02 -3.95
CA VAL A 512 -69.41 3.90 -3.95
C VAL A 512 -70.68 4.38 -4.65
N GLY A 513 -70.94 3.82 -5.82
CA GLY A 513 -72.07 4.19 -6.66
C GLY A 513 -71.99 3.44 -7.98
N ASP A 514 -72.16 2.12 -7.92
CA ASP A 514 -73.18 1.43 -8.72
C ASP A 514 -73.22 -0.07 -8.39
N LYS A 515 -74.45 -0.59 -8.40
CA LYS A 515 -74.94 -1.85 -7.85
C LYS A 515 -74.04 -3.07 -8.12
N ALA A 516 -73.26 -3.48 -7.13
CA ALA A 516 -72.81 -4.86 -7.00
C ALA A 516 -73.83 -5.61 -6.13
N GLU A 517 -74.62 -6.49 -6.74
CA GLU A 517 -75.54 -7.36 -6.00
C GLU A 517 -74.73 -8.24 -5.04
N LEU A 518 -74.95 -8.05 -3.74
CA LEU A 518 -74.34 -8.87 -2.69
C LEU A 518 -74.80 -10.33 -2.85
N PRO A 519 -73.90 -11.33 -2.74
CA PRO A 519 -74.28 -12.74 -2.75
C PRO A 519 -75.34 -13.05 -1.70
N LYS A 520 -76.30 -13.93 -2.02
CA LYS A 520 -77.49 -14.27 -1.21
C LYS A 520 -77.20 -14.50 0.30
N ALA A 521 -76.04 -15.07 0.63
CA ALA A 521 -75.63 -15.34 2.01
C ALA A 521 -75.31 -14.09 2.86
N LEU A 522 -75.01 -12.96 2.22
CA LEU A 522 -74.62 -11.69 2.84
C LEU A 522 -75.76 -10.66 2.87
N GLN A 523 -76.87 -10.91 2.15
CA GLN A 523 -78.04 -10.03 2.16
C GLN A 523 -78.72 -9.92 3.53
N ARG A 524 -78.61 -10.96 4.39
CA ARG A 524 -79.14 -10.96 5.77
C ARG A 524 -78.45 -9.97 6.73
N PHE A 525 -77.31 -9.40 6.34
CA PHE A 525 -76.59 -8.40 7.13
C PHE A 525 -76.80 -6.96 6.61
N ALA A 526 -77.55 -6.78 5.52
CA ALA A 526 -77.91 -5.46 5.04
C ALA A 526 -79.06 -4.91 5.89
N LYS A 527 -78.79 -3.87 6.70
CA LYS A 527 -79.85 -3.13 7.39
C LYS A 527 -80.71 -2.40 6.35
N ASN A 528 -81.98 -2.76 6.25
CA ASN A 528 -82.97 -1.97 5.52
C ASN A 528 -83.16 -0.63 6.23
N LYS A 529 -82.76 0.47 5.59
CA LYS A 529 -83.22 1.81 5.97
C LYS A 529 -84.64 1.97 5.45
N GLN A 530 -85.65 1.92 6.34
CA GLN A 530 -86.93 2.57 6.09
C GLN A 530 -86.74 4.08 6.29
N SER A 531 -87.25 4.84 5.31
CA SER A 531 -87.40 6.31 5.17
C SER A 531 -86.45 7.20 5.96
#